data_AF-A0A413HVS5-F1
#
_entry.id   AF-A0A413HVS5-F1
#
_cell.length_a   1.000
_cell.length_b   1.000
_cell.length_c   1.000
_cell.angle_alpha   90.00
_cell.angle_beta   90.00
_cell.angle_gamma   90.00
#
_symmetry.space_group_name_H-M   'P 1'
#
loop_
_entity.id
_entity.type
_entity.pdbx_description
1 polymer ?
#
loop_
_entity_poly.entity_id
_entity_poly.type
_entity_poly.pdbx_seq_one_letter_code
_entity_poly.pdbx_strand_id
1 'polypeptide(L)'
;MVKIKEWRQGLGITQKALADAAGLDLRWVQKLEAGDIDIQNVTVKRFSLLMKGISELSQQVSCPCSMKSDIETVNEIHEMVDKLFKEDSA
;
A
#
# COMPACT_ATOMS: atom_id res chain seq x y z
N MET A 1 12.76 1.23 -5.72
CA MET A 1 12.30 -0.07 -5.19
C MET A 1 11.24 0.23 -4.14
N VAL A 2 10.02 -0.32 -4.26
CA VAL A 2 8.95 -0.07 -3.30
C VAL A 2 9.24 -0.89 -2.03
N LYS A 3 9.45 -0.21 -0.91
CA LYS A 3 9.88 -0.82 0.34
C LYS A 3 8.69 -1.10 1.27
N ILE A 4 7.67 -1.80 0.75
CA ILE A 4 6.39 -2.09 1.44
C ILE A 4 6.62 -2.61 2.86
N LYS A 5 7.53 -3.58 3.01
CA LYS A 5 7.88 -4.18 4.30
C LYS A 5 8.47 -3.15 5.26
N GLU A 6 9.37 -2.29 4.79
CA GLU A 6 9.98 -1.25 5.62
C GLU A 6 8.94 -0.19 6.00
N TRP A 7 8.06 0.19 5.08
CA TRP A 7 6.94 1.08 5.33
C TRP A 7 6.02 0.56 6.42
N ARG A 8 5.57 -0.68 6.27
CA ARG A 8 4.73 -1.35 7.27
C ARG A 8 5.43 -1.43 8.63
N GLN A 9 6.70 -1.82 8.65
CA GLN A 9 7.46 -1.96 9.90
C GLN A 9 7.71 -0.62 10.58
N GLY A 10 8.06 0.43 9.83
CA GLY A 10 8.28 1.78 10.39
C GLY A 10 7.01 2.43 10.92
N LEU A 11 5.84 2.00 10.43
CA LEU A 11 4.53 2.39 10.97
C LEU A 11 4.05 1.48 12.11
N GLY A 12 4.79 0.42 12.48
CA GLY A 12 4.38 -0.53 13.52
C GLY A 12 3.19 -1.42 13.14
N ILE A 13 2.90 -1.56 11.85
CA ILE A 13 1.72 -2.25 11.33
C ILE A 13 1.99 -3.76 11.18
N THR A 14 1.01 -4.61 11.48
CA THR A 14 1.11 -6.05 11.21
C THR A 14 0.72 -6.37 9.75
N GLN A 15 1.21 -7.47 9.19
CA GLN A 15 0.82 -7.90 7.84
C GLN A 15 -0.70 -8.09 7.70
N LYS A 16 -1.35 -8.56 8.79
CA LYS A 16 -2.81 -8.70 8.85
C LYS A 16 -3.52 -7.35 8.79
N ALA A 17 -3.09 -6.37 9.59
CA ALA A 17 -3.67 -5.03 9.55
C ALA A 17 -3.54 -4.37 8.17
N LEU A 18 -2.40 -4.55 7.49
CA LEU A 18 -2.22 -4.07 6.12
C LEU A 18 -3.16 -4.78 5.14
N ALA A 19 -3.28 -6.11 5.23
CA ALA A 19 -4.18 -6.89 4.38
C ALA A 19 -5.64 -6.47 4.56
N ASP A 20 -6.08 -6.30 5.81
CA ASP A 20 -7.44 -5.89 6.17
C ASP A 20 -7.74 -4.47 5.64
N ALA A 21 -6.83 -3.51 5.84
CA ALA A 21 -7.00 -2.14 5.33
C ALA A 21 -6.99 -2.07 3.78
N ALA A 22 -6.13 -2.87 3.15
CA ALA A 22 -6.05 -2.92 1.69
C ALA A 22 -7.19 -3.75 1.05
N GLY A 23 -7.97 -4.50 1.81
CA GLY A 23 -8.92 -5.48 1.26
C GLY A 23 -8.24 -6.57 0.44
N LEU A 24 -7.02 -6.96 0.82
CA LEU A 24 -6.19 -7.95 0.14
C LEU A 24 -6.08 -9.24 0.97
N ASP A 25 -5.78 -10.34 0.30
CA ASP A 25 -5.52 -11.61 0.97
C ASP A 25 -4.21 -11.55 1.79
N LEU A 26 -4.24 -12.00 3.04
CA LEU A 26 -3.07 -11.99 3.93
C LEU A 26 -1.91 -12.81 3.35
N ARG A 27 -2.19 -13.97 2.76
CA ARG A 27 -1.16 -14.84 2.17
C ARG A 27 -0.53 -14.17 0.96
N TRP A 28 -1.30 -13.38 0.21
CA TRP A 28 -0.75 -12.55 -0.88
C TRP A 28 0.22 -11.49 -0.35
N VAL A 29 -0.15 -10.76 0.71
CA VAL A 29 0.74 -9.77 1.35
C VAL A 29 2.02 -10.43 1.89
N GLN A 30 1.90 -11.60 2.51
CA GLN A 30 3.04 -12.37 3.01
C GLN A 30 4.02 -12.76 1.90
N LYS A 31 3.50 -13.30 0.79
CA LYS A 31 4.31 -13.69 -0.37
C LYS A 31 4.98 -12.49 -1.03
N LEU A 32 4.28 -11.35 -1.11
CA LEU A 32 4.85 -10.11 -1.61
C LEU A 32 6.04 -9.65 -0.76
N GLU A 33 5.88 -9.60 0.57
CA GLU A 33 6.98 -9.18 1.46
C GLU A 33 8.12 -10.21 1.58
N ALA A 34 7.84 -11.48 1.29
CA ALA A 34 8.84 -12.55 1.22
C ALA A 34 9.65 -12.53 -0.09
N GLY A 35 9.18 -11.80 -1.12
CA GLY A 35 9.79 -11.77 -2.45
C GLY A 35 9.32 -12.87 -3.40
N ASP A 36 8.36 -13.70 -2.99
CA ASP A 36 7.75 -14.73 -3.85
C ASP A 36 6.89 -14.12 -4.97
N ILE A 37 6.45 -12.87 -4.77
CA ILE A 37 5.75 -12.06 -5.78
C ILE A 37 6.63 -10.86 -6.06
N ASP A 38 7.06 -10.75 -7.32
CA ASP A 38 7.74 -9.54 -7.79
C ASP A 38 6.70 -8.41 -7.90
N ILE A 39 6.96 -7.31 -7.20
CA ILE A 39 6.12 -6.09 -7.23
C ILE A 39 5.96 -5.54 -8.65
N GLN A 40 6.94 -5.75 -9.54
CA GLN A 40 6.86 -5.33 -10.95
C GLN A 40 5.80 -6.11 -11.74
N ASN A 41 5.41 -7.30 -11.26
CA ASN A 41 4.41 -8.16 -11.91
C ASN A 41 3.02 -8.06 -11.23
N VAL A 42 2.84 -7.11 -10.30
CA VAL A 42 1.57 -6.88 -9.63
C VAL A 42 0.65 -6.03 -10.50
N THR A 43 -0.62 -6.40 -10.59
CA THR A 43 -1.62 -5.61 -11.32
C THR A 43 -1.78 -4.23 -10.68
N VAL A 44 -2.03 -3.20 -11.50
CA VAL A 44 -2.23 -1.83 -11.03
C VAL A 44 -3.33 -1.76 -9.95
N LYS A 45 -4.40 -2.53 -10.09
CA LYS A 45 -5.47 -2.63 -9.08
C LYS A 45 -4.98 -3.17 -7.73
N ARG A 46 -4.17 -4.22 -7.72
CA ARG A 46 -3.63 -4.76 -6.45
C ARG A 46 -2.61 -3.81 -5.83
N PHE A 47 -1.81 -3.17 -6.67
CA PHE A 47 -0.86 -2.15 -6.22
C PHE A 47 -1.59 -0.96 -5.60
N SER A 48 -2.64 -0.45 -6.24
CA SER A 48 -3.41 0.70 -5.72
C SER A 48 -4.12 0.37 -4.39
N LEU A 49 -4.66 -0.84 -4.24
CA LEU A 49 -5.22 -1.31 -2.96
C LEU A 49 -4.16 -1.41 -1.86
N LEU A 50 -2.96 -1.88 -2.20
CA LEU A 50 -1.85 -1.92 -1.25
C LEU A 50 -1.43 -0.51 -0.79
N MET A 51 -1.33 0.42 -1.74
CA MET A 51 -1.04 1.84 -1.47
C MET A 51 -2.12 2.48 -0.58
N LYS A 52 -3.39 2.21 -0.87
CA LYS A 52 -4.53 2.62 -0.04
C LYS A 52 -4.38 2.16 1.41
N GLY A 53 -4.10 0.87 1.63
CA GLY A 53 -3.95 0.34 2.98
C GLY A 53 -2.81 1.01 3.76
N ILE A 54 -1.70 1.31 3.09
CA ILE A 54 -0.57 2.03 3.71
C ILE A 54 -0.96 3.48 4.04
N SER A 55 -1.63 4.15 3.11
CA SER A 55 -2.16 5.50 3.27
C SER A 55 -3.04 5.63 4.52
N GLU A 56 -4.09 4.81 4.60
CA GLU A 56 -5.09 4.88 5.68
C GLU A 56 -4.47 4.62 7.05
N LEU A 57 -3.54 3.68 7.13
CA LEU A 57 -2.87 3.34 8.38
C LEU A 57 -1.81 4.38 8.77
N SER A 58 -1.18 5.05 7.80
CA SER A 58 -0.22 6.12 8.07
C SER A 58 -0.85 7.35 8.73
N GLN A 59 -2.13 7.63 8.45
CA GLN A 59 -2.86 8.75 9.04
C GLN A 59 -3.10 8.58 10.54
N GLN A 60 -3.03 7.33 11.03
CA GLN A 60 -3.32 6.97 12.43
C GLN A 60 -2.06 6.96 13.31
N VAL A 61 -0.87 7.15 12.74
CA VAL A 61 0.42 7.02 13.44
C VAL A 61 1.29 8.24 13.18
N SER A 62 2.02 8.74 14.19
CA SER A 62 3.03 9.78 13.95
C SER A 62 4.18 9.17 13.13
N CYS A 63 4.15 9.42 11.82
CA CYS A 63 5.10 8.80 10.90
C CYS A 63 6.50 9.42 11.05
N PRO A 64 7.59 8.61 11.00
CA PRO A 64 8.96 9.14 10.92
C PRO A 64 9.15 10.05 9.69
N CYS A 65 9.92 11.14 9.84
CA CYS A 65 10.16 12.13 8.78
C CYS A 65 10.71 11.51 7.48
N SER A 66 11.48 10.43 7.55
CA SER A 66 12.07 9.78 6.38
C SER A 66 11.06 9.04 5.51
N MET A 67 9.88 8.72 6.03
CA MET A 67 8.86 7.92 5.34
C MET A 67 7.67 8.76 4.90
N LYS A 68 7.58 9.99 5.42
CA LYS A 68 6.46 10.89 5.20
C LYS A 68 6.30 11.28 3.72
N SER A 69 7.39 11.67 3.05
CA SER A 69 7.35 12.05 1.62
C SER A 69 6.93 10.90 0.70
N ASP A 70 7.41 9.69 1.00
CA ASP A 70 7.07 8.50 0.23
C ASP A 70 5.58 8.17 0.39
N ILE A 71 5.06 8.26 1.62
CA ILE A 71 3.64 8.02 1.92
C ILE A 71 2.75 9.08 1.29
N GLU A 72 3.14 10.37 1.32
CA GLU A 72 2.41 11.44 0.64
C GLU A 72 2.33 11.18 -0.88
N THR A 73 3.45 10.79 -1.50
CA THR A 73 3.49 10.40 -2.92
C THR A 73 2.57 9.21 -3.20
N VAL A 74 2.58 8.20 -2.32
CA VAL A 74 1.73 7.02 -2.41
C VAL A 74 0.24 7.38 -2.32
N ASN A 75 -0.12 8.32 -1.46
CA ASN A 75 -1.49 8.81 -1.32
C ASN A 75 -1.96 9.49 -2.60
N GLU A 76 -1.15 10.39 -3.16
CA GLU A 76 -1.47 11.10 -4.40
C GLU A 76 -1.69 10.12 -5.56
N ILE A 77 -0.79 9.13 -5.72
CA ILE A 77 -0.93 8.10 -6.75
C ILE A 77 -2.21 7.28 -6.53
N HIS A 78 -2.51 6.90 -5.28
CA HIS A 78 -3.73 6.15 -4.98
C HIS A 78 -4.98 6.95 -5.40
N GLU A 79 -5.07 8.22 -5.03
CA GLU A 79 -6.21 9.08 -5.40
C GLU A 79 -6.36 9.24 -6.91
N MET A 80 -5.25 9.41 -7.64
CA MET A 80 -5.27 9.49 -9.10
C MET A 80 -5.80 8.21 -9.74
N VAL A 81 -5.31 7.05 -9.29
CA VAL A 81 -5.74 5.75 -9.81
C VAL A 81 -7.20 5.47 -9.47
N ASP A 82 -7.66 5.83 -8.28
CA ASP A 82 -9.06 5.64 -7.87
C ASP A 82 -10.03 6.51 -8.69
N LYS A 83 -9.62 7.74 -9.05
CA LYS A 83 -10.39 8.60 -9.98
C LYS A 83 -10.51 7.97 -11.36
N LEU A 84 -9.42 7.46 -11.93
CA LEU A 84 -9.44 6.79 -13.23
C LEU A 84 -10.42 5.59 -13.26
N PHE A 85 -10.40 4.76 -12.22
CA PHE A 85 -11.33 3.61 -12.15
C PHE A 85 -12.80 4.02 -12.02
N LYS A 86 -13.08 5.17 -11.40
CA LYS A 86 -14.45 5.71 -11.29
C LYS A 86 -14.92 6.33 -12.61
N GLU A 87 -14.04 7.01 -13.33
CA GLU A 87 -14.33 7.60 -14.64
C GLU A 87 -14.61 6.53 -15.70
N ASP A 88 -13.92 5.39 -15.67
CA ASP A 88 -14.17 4.24 -16.58
C ASP A 88 -15.49 3.50 -16.29
N SER A 89 -16.12 3.74 -15.13
CA SER A 89 -17.36 3.08 -14.71
C SER A 89 -18.63 3.90 -15.00
N ALA A 90 -18.50 5.08 -15.60
CA ALA A 90 -19.57 6.02 -15.95
C ALA A 90 -19.89 6.00 -17.45
#